data_AF-A0A350WPW6-F1
#
_entry.id   AF-A0A350WPW6-F1
#
_cell.length_a   1.000
_cell.length_b   1.000
_cell.length_c   1.000
_cell.angle_alpha   90.00
_cell.angle_beta   90.00
_cell.angle_gamma   90.00
#
_symmetry.space_group_name_H-M   'P 1'
#
loop_
_entity.id
_entity.type
_entity.pdbx_description
1 polymer ?
#
loop_
_entity_poly.entity_id
_entity_poly.type
_entity_poly.pdbx_seq_one_letter_code
_entity_poly.pdbx_strand_id
1 'polypeptide(L)'
;MMPAGFFSWLWDRLNVFATVFLGIFVEAVPFLLLGTFASGLVEVFLDRDQMSRWVSNRPAAAAVSGAFMGMIFPVCECGVVPLTRRLFKKGLPLSAGISFLLAAPVLNPIVIFSTASAFGWGEMLF
;
A
#
# COMPACT_ATOMS: atom_id res chain seq x y z
N MET A 1 39.75 21.52 17.66
CA MET A 1 40.17 20.11 17.58
C MET A 1 38.98 19.23 17.94
N MET A 2 38.56 18.33 17.04
CA MET A 2 37.33 17.52 17.15
C MET A 2 37.30 16.66 18.43
N PRO A 3 36.19 16.62 19.17
CA PRO A 3 36.14 15.96 20.48
C PRO A 3 36.10 14.44 20.30
N ALA A 4 36.88 13.72 21.11
CA ALA A 4 36.97 12.25 21.11
C ALA A 4 35.64 11.51 21.34
N GLY A 5 34.56 12.22 21.71
CA GLY A 5 33.19 11.69 21.84
C GLY A 5 32.35 11.74 20.55
N PHE A 6 32.83 12.35 19.46
CA PHE A 6 32.07 12.41 18.20
C PHE A 6 32.00 11.04 17.50
N PHE A 7 33.10 10.28 17.51
CA PHE A 7 33.16 8.98 16.83
C PHE A 7 32.32 7.91 17.53
N SER A 8 32.34 7.87 18.86
CA SER A 8 31.48 6.95 19.63
C SER A 8 29.99 7.30 19.50
N TRP A 9 29.64 8.59 19.59
CA TRP A 9 28.26 9.05 19.38
C TRP A 9 27.72 8.72 17.98
N LEU A 10 28.55 8.88 16.95
CA LEU A 10 28.20 8.50 15.58
C LEU A 10 28.02 6.98 15.45
N TRP A 11 28.89 6.19 16.10
CA TRP A 11 28.82 4.73 16.10
C TRP A 11 27.56 4.20 16.79
N ASP A 12 27.18 4.76 17.94
CA ASP A 12 25.93 4.41 18.63
C ASP A 12 24.70 4.75 17.78
N ARG A 13 24.68 5.91 17.14
CA ARG A 13 23.58 6.29 16.23
C ARG A 13 23.49 5.37 15.03
N LEU A 14 24.62 4.97 14.44
CA LEU A 14 24.66 4.02 13.32
C LEU A 14 24.17 2.63 13.75
N ASN A 15 24.58 2.13 14.92
CA ASN A 15 24.11 0.84 15.43
C ASN A 15 22.62 0.83 15.73
N VAL A 16 22.10 1.89 16.36
CA VAL A 16 20.65 2.02 16.60
C VAL A 16 19.89 2.10 15.28
N PHE A 17 20.36 2.90 14.34
CA PHE A 17 19.75 3.01 13.01
C PHE A 17 19.75 1.65 12.28
N ALA A 18 20.88 0.96 12.24
CA ALA A 18 21.02 -0.34 11.59
C ALA A 18 20.10 -1.39 12.23
N THR A 19 20.00 -1.41 13.57
CA THR A 19 19.16 -2.36 14.30
C THR A 19 17.67 -2.13 14.00
N VAL A 20 17.22 -0.87 14.04
CA VAL A 20 15.81 -0.52 13.74
C VAL A 20 15.49 -0.80 12.27
N PHE A 21 16.38 -0.39 11.35
CA PHE A 21 16.20 -0.63 9.92
C PHE A 21 16.12 -2.13 9.60
N LEU A 22 17.07 -2.93 10.11
CA LEU A 22 17.06 -4.38 9.91
C LEU A 22 15.82 -5.04 10.55
N GLY A 23 15.37 -4.56 11.70
CA GLY A 23 14.13 -5.03 12.33
C GLY A 23 12.91 -4.83 11.43
N ILE A 24 12.70 -3.59 10.95
CA ILE A 24 11.60 -3.27 10.03
C ILE A 24 11.73 -4.06 8.72
N PHE A 25 12.95 -4.21 8.20
CA PHE A 25 13.18 -4.92 6.95
C PHE A 25 12.83 -6.41 7.06
N VAL A 26 13.32 -7.08 8.10
CA VAL A 26 13.03 -8.51 8.35
C VAL A 26 11.55 -8.75 8.59
N GLU A 27 10.86 -7.80 9.23
CA GLU A 27 9.41 -7.88 9.43
C GLU A 27 8.63 -7.60 8.13
N ALA A 28 9.00 -6.58 7.36
CA ALA A 28 8.27 -6.18 6.15
C ALA A 28 8.45 -7.15 4.99
N VAL A 29 9.63 -7.78 4.84
CA VAL A 29 9.93 -8.73 3.74
C VAL A 29 8.91 -9.87 3.63
N PRO A 30 8.56 -10.63 4.68
CA PRO A 30 7.57 -11.70 4.56
C PRO A 30 6.18 -11.19 4.20
N PHE A 31 5.75 -10.04 4.75
CA PHE A 31 4.46 -9.43 4.38
C PHE A 31 4.45 -8.95 2.93
N LEU A 32 5.55 -8.36 2.47
CA LEU A 32 5.74 -7.95 1.08
C LEU A 32 5.72 -9.15 0.13
N LEU A 33 6.43 -10.23 0.46
CA LEU A 33 6.43 -11.45 -0.35
C LEU A 33 5.04 -12.07 -0.44
N LEU A 34 4.34 -12.22 0.70
CA LEU A 34 2.97 -12.72 0.73
C LEU A 34 2.01 -11.81 -0.05
N GLY A 35 2.11 -10.50 0.14
CA GLY A 35 1.29 -9.53 -0.59
C GLY A 35 1.54 -9.56 -2.09
N THR A 36 2.80 -9.69 -2.52
CA THR A 36 3.16 -9.79 -3.93
C THR A 36 2.70 -11.11 -4.54
N PHE A 37 2.78 -12.21 -3.78
CA PHE A 37 2.29 -13.52 -4.20
C PHE A 37 0.76 -13.53 -4.35
N ALA A 38 0.04 -13.04 -3.34
CA ALA A 38 -1.41 -12.89 -3.38
C ALA A 38 -1.85 -11.97 -4.53
N SER A 39 -1.13 -10.86 -4.75
CA SER A 39 -1.37 -9.95 -5.88
C SER A 39 -1.16 -10.65 -7.23
N GLY A 40 -0.18 -11.55 -7.32
CA GLY A 40 0.03 -12.40 -8.50
C GLY A 40 -1.10 -13.41 -8.71
N LEU A 41 -1.61 -14.03 -7.65
CA LEU A 41 -2.81 -14.88 -7.74
C LEU A 41 -4.00 -14.07 -8.23
N VAL A 42 -4.30 -12.95 -7.60
CA VAL A 42 -5.41 -12.06 -7.98
C VAL A 42 -5.25 -11.61 -9.44
N GLU A 43 -4.03 -11.28 -9.87
CA GLU A 43 -3.74 -11.04 -11.29
C GLU A 43 -4.15 -12.24 -12.13
N VAL A 44 -3.75 -13.48 -11.82
CA VAL A 44 -4.11 -14.67 -12.62
C VAL A 44 -5.63 -14.94 -12.63
N PHE A 45 -6.32 -14.76 -11.51
CA PHE A 45 -7.77 -14.95 -11.41
C PHE A 45 -8.57 -13.84 -12.10
N LEU A 46 -8.02 -12.62 -12.22
CA LEU A 46 -8.63 -11.52 -12.97
C LEU A 46 -8.35 -11.64 -14.47
N ASP A 47 -9.37 -12.04 -15.21
CA ASP A 47 -9.31 -12.09 -16.67
C ASP A 47 -9.28 -10.70 -17.31
N ARG A 48 -8.57 -10.54 -18.45
CA ARG A 48 -8.49 -9.25 -19.17
C ARG A 48 -9.87 -8.79 -19.63
N ASP A 49 -10.75 -9.70 -20.00
CA ASP A 49 -12.12 -9.40 -20.43
C ASP A 49 -12.99 -8.87 -19.27
N GLN A 50 -12.79 -9.38 -18.06
CA GLN A 50 -13.47 -8.87 -16.85
C GLN A 50 -13.01 -7.43 -16.57
N MET A 51 -11.71 -7.15 -16.72
CA MET A 51 -11.14 -5.82 -16.50
C MET A 51 -11.66 -4.78 -17.51
N SER A 52 -11.72 -5.11 -18.80
CA SER A 52 -12.17 -4.17 -19.84
C SER A 52 -13.68 -3.91 -19.81
N ARG A 53 -14.48 -4.86 -19.30
CA ARG A 53 -15.93 -4.69 -19.10
C ARG A 53 -16.25 -3.83 -17.88
N TRP A 54 -15.51 -4.01 -16.79
CA TRP A 54 -15.74 -3.27 -15.54
C TRP A 54 -15.11 -1.87 -15.54
N VAL A 55 -13.97 -1.69 -16.21
CA VAL A 55 -13.28 -0.40 -16.25
C VAL A 55 -13.65 0.34 -17.53
N SER A 56 -14.47 1.37 -17.38
CA SER A 56 -14.88 2.23 -18.49
C SER A 56 -13.68 2.97 -19.09
N ASN A 57 -13.70 3.22 -20.39
CA ASN A 57 -12.66 3.97 -21.09
C ASN A 57 -12.69 5.49 -20.78
N ARG A 58 -13.71 5.97 -20.07
CA ARG A 58 -13.83 7.38 -19.65
C ARG A 58 -13.02 7.61 -18.37
N PRO A 59 -12.16 8.64 -18.30
CA PRO A 59 -11.21 8.83 -17.20
C PRO A 59 -11.89 9.01 -15.83
N ALA A 60 -13.02 9.72 -15.76
CA ALA A 60 -13.78 9.89 -14.52
C ALA A 60 -14.44 8.59 -14.06
N ALA A 61 -15.06 7.83 -14.97
CA ALA A 61 -15.69 6.56 -14.65
C ALA A 61 -14.64 5.49 -14.27
N ALA A 62 -13.48 5.50 -14.93
CA ALA A 62 -12.33 4.67 -14.59
C ALA A 62 -11.78 4.99 -13.19
N ALA A 63 -11.75 6.27 -12.79
CA ALA A 63 -11.31 6.66 -11.45
C ALA A 63 -12.29 6.16 -10.37
N VAL A 64 -13.59 6.25 -10.63
CA VAL A 64 -14.61 5.73 -9.71
C VAL A 64 -14.51 4.21 -9.61
N SER A 65 -14.37 3.49 -10.73
CA SER A 65 -14.22 2.03 -10.70
C SER A 65 -12.94 1.61 -9.98
N GLY A 66 -11.83 2.33 -10.16
CA GLY A 66 -10.59 2.11 -9.43
C GLY A 66 -10.72 2.32 -7.92
N ALA A 67 -11.50 3.33 -7.50
CA ALA A 67 -11.79 3.57 -6.08
C ALA A 67 -12.62 2.45 -5.44
N PHE A 68 -13.69 1.98 -6.13
CA PHE A 68 -14.47 0.82 -5.67
C PHE A 68 -13.62 -0.45 -5.59
N MET A 69 -12.71 -0.63 -6.54
CA MET A 69 -11.79 -1.75 -6.56
C MET A 69 -10.81 -1.71 -5.37
N GLY A 70 -10.38 -0.51 -4.97
CA GLY A 70 -9.55 -0.30 -3.77
C GLY A 70 -10.28 -0.59 -2.46
N MET A 71 -11.59 -0.35 -2.43
CA MET A 71 -12.43 -0.71 -1.28
C MET A 71 -12.64 -2.22 -1.16
N ILE A 72 -12.82 -2.93 -2.29
CA ILE A 72 -13.01 -4.38 -2.32
C ILE A 72 -11.70 -5.13 -2.08
N PHE A 73 -10.58 -4.59 -2.55
CA PHE A 73 -9.23 -5.14 -2.33
C PHE A 73 -8.46 -4.28 -1.33
N PRO A 74 -8.65 -4.51 -0.01
CA PRO A 74 -7.85 -3.86 1.01
C PRO A 74 -6.44 -4.45 0.98
N VAL A 75 -5.54 -3.76 0.27
CA VAL A 75 -4.12 -4.12 0.18
C VAL A 75 -3.33 -3.21 1.10
N CYS A 76 -2.31 -3.76 1.77
CA CYS A 76 -1.37 -2.95 2.53
C CYS A 76 -0.62 -1.97 1.61
N GLU A 77 -0.21 -0.83 2.15
CA GLU A 77 0.58 0.18 1.42
C GLU A 77 1.86 -0.42 0.77
N CYS A 78 2.39 -1.48 1.38
CA CYS A 78 3.53 -2.23 0.90
C CYS A 78 3.22 -3.01 -0.40
N GLY A 79 1.99 -3.53 -0.54
CA GLY A 79 1.56 -4.41 -1.64
C GLY A 79 0.78 -3.73 -2.76
N VAL A 80 0.25 -2.53 -2.53
CA VAL A 80 -0.58 -1.84 -3.54
C VAL A 80 0.23 -1.45 -4.78
N VAL A 81 1.49 -1.06 -4.62
CA VAL A 81 2.37 -0.67 -5.74
C VAL A 81 2.65 -1.84 -6.71
N PRO A 82 3.12 -3.02 -6.24
CA PRO A 82 3.33 -4.15 -7.15
C PRO A 82 2.03 -4.65 -7.78
N LEU A 83 0.91 -4.63 -7.06
CA LEU A 83 -0.40 -5.02 -7.61
C LEU A 83 -0.85 -4.08 -8.73
N THR A 84 -0.81 -2.76 -8.51
CA THR A 84 -1.23 -1.80 -9.53
C THR A 84 -0.33 -1.91 -10.77
N ARG A 85 0.98 -2.10 -10.58
CA ARG A 85 1.93 -2.31 -11.68
C ARG A 85 1.60 -3.55 -12.52
N ARG A 86 1.14 -4.63 -11.87
CA ARG A 86 0.67 -5.87 -12.49
C ARG A 86 -0.60 -5.63 -13.31
N LEU A 87 -1.60 -4.98 -12.72
CA LEU A 87 -2.83 -4.58 -13.42
C LEU A 87 -2.59 -3.64 -14.61
N PHE A 88 -1.61 -2.72 -14.51
CA PHE A 88 -1.21 -1.87 -15.64
C PHE A 88 -0.69 -2.69 -16.82
N LYS A 89 0.13 -3.72 -16.58
CA LYS A 89 0.61 -4.63 -17.65
C LYS A 89 -0.53 -5.43 -18.31
N LYS A 90 -1.65 -5.61 -17.60
CA LYS A 90 -2.87 -6.22 -18.13
C LYS A 90 -3.79 -5.27 -18.90
N GLY A 91 -3.53 -3.97 -18.89
CA GLY A 91 -4.29 -2.97 -19.66
C GLY A 91 -5.21 -2.07 -18.84
N LEU A 92 -5.02 -1.99 -17.52
CA LEU A 92 -5.73 -1.02 -16.69
C LEU A 92 -5.40 0.43 -17.13
N PRO A 93 -6.39 1.32 -17.35
CA PRO A 93 -6.13 2.72 -17.64
C PRO A 93 -5.48 3.45 -16.45
N LEU A 94 -4.63 4.46 -16.75
CA LEU A 94 -3.87 5.22 -15.75
C LEU A 94 -4.76 5.80 -14.64
N SER A 95 -5.91 6.36 -15.00
CA SER A 95 -6.86 6.96 -14.05
C SER A 95 -7.42 5.95 -13.04
N ALA A 96 -7.71 4.72 -13.47
CA ALA A 96 -8.16 3.65 -12.57
C ALA A 96 -7.04 3.16 -11.65
N GLY A 97 -5.81 3.04 -12.14
CA GLY A 97 -4.69 2.59 -11.30
C GLY A 97 -4.27 3.64 -10.25
N ILE A 98 -4.29 4.92 -10.60
CA ILE A 98 -3.97 6.00 -9.65
C ILE A 98 -5.07 6.13 -8.59
N SER A 99 -6.34 6.07 -8.98
CA SER A 99 -7.45 6.07 -8.02
C SER A 99 -7.42 4.84 -7.11
N PHE A 100 -7.11 3.66 -7.64
CA PHE A 100 -6.90 2.45 -6.83
C PHE A 100 -5.76 2.62 -5.81
N LEU A 101 -4.62 3.16 -6.23
CA LEU A 101 -3.47 3.45 -5.35
C LEU A 101 -3.81 4.38 -4.20
N LEU A 102 -4.65 5.40 -4.45
CA LEU A 102 -5.08 6.36 -3.43
C LEU A 102 -6.20 5.81 -2.55
N ALA A 103 -7.15 5.07 -3.15
CA ALA A 103 -8.31 4.55 -2.45
C ALA A 103 -7.97 3.38 -1.51
N ALA A 104 -7.02 2.52 -1.89
CA ALA A 104 -6.64 1.33 -1.11
C ALA A 104 -6.25 1.66 0.35
N PRO A 105 -5.39 2.65 0.66
CA PRO A 105 -5.10 3.04 2.04
C PRO A 105 -6.23 3.85 2.69
N VAL A 106 -6.89 4.75 1.94
CA VAL A 106 -7.87 5.70 2.49
C VAL A 106 -9.17 5.01 2.89
N LEU A 107 -9.65 4.07 2.06
CA LEU A 107 -10.91 3.36 2.28
C LEU A 107 -10.71 2.02 2.97
N ASN A 108 -9.54 1.78 3.58
CA ASN A 108 -9.24 0.51 4.21
C ASN A 108 -10.11 0.32 5.47
N PRO A 109 -11.08 -0.61 5.46
CA PRO A 109 -12.01 -0.78 6.57
C PRO A 109 -11.30 -1.25 7.85
N ILE A 110 -10.19 -2.00 7.74
CA ILE A 110 -9.38 -2.42 8.89
C ILE A 110 -8.76 -1.19 9.56
N VAL A 111 -8.19 -0.28 8.77
CA VAL A 111 -7.56 0.96 9.28
C VAL A 111 -8.63 1.89 9.88
N ILE A 112 -9.77 2.04 9.20
CA ILE A 112 -10.88 2.85 9.70
C ILE A 112 -11.36 2.29 11.04
N PHE A 113 -11.54 0.97 11.15
CA PHE A 113 -11.99 0.33 12.38
C PHE A 113 -10.95 0.40 13.51
N SER A 114 -9.67 0.21 13.21
CA SER A 114 -8.61 0.31 14.21
C SER A 114 -8.48 1.74 14.74
N THR A 115 -8.52 2.72 13.83
CA THR A 115 -8.44 4.14 14.15
C THR A 115 -9.65 4.58 14.98
N ALA A 116 -10.84 4.16 14.58
CA ALA A 116 -12.06 4.32 15.35
C ALA A 116 -11.98 3.73 16.77
N SER A 117 -11.37 2.55 16.92
CA SER A 117 -11.24 1.88 18.22
C SER A 117 -10.21 2.54 19.13
N ALA A 118 -9.13 3.08 18.55
CA ALA A 118 -8.02 3.67 19.29
C ALA A 118 -8.33 5.09 19.81
N PHE A 119 -9.03 5.90 19.00
CA PHE A 119 -9.30 7.31 19.32
C PHE A 119 -10.76 7.58 19.68
N GLY A 120 -11.66 6.62 19.48
CA GLY A 120 -13.10 6.81 19.63
C GLY A 120 -13.69 7.62 18.49
N TRP A 121 -14.92 7.28 18.06
CA TRP A 121 -15.62 7.97 16.96
C TRP A 121 -15.94 9.44 17.27
N GLY A 122 -15.95 9.84 18.55
CA GLY A 122 -16.39 11.16 19.00
C GLY A 122 -15.36 12.28 18.83
N GLU A 123 -14.08 12.01 19.11
CA GLU A 123 -13.01 13.04 19.10
C GLU A 123 -12.44 13.30 17.69
N MET A 124 -12.79 12.48 16.69
CA MET A 124 -12.31 12.66 15.31
C MET A 124 -13.16 13.59 14.45
N LEU A 125 -14.39 13.88 14.87
CA LEU A 125 -15.37 14.67 14.11
C LEU A 125 -15.62 16.08 14.69
N PHE A 126 -15.02 16.41 15.84
CA PHE A 126 -15.15 17.70 16.53
C PHE A 126 -13.80 18.23 17.00
#